data_AF-A0A7I7L0V9-F1
#
_entry.id   AF-A0A7I7L0V9-F1
#
_cell.length_a   1.000
_cell.length_b   1.000
_cell.length_c   1.000
_cell.angle_alpha   90.00
_cell.angle_beta   90.00
_cell.angle_gamma   90.00
#
_symmetry.space_group_name_H-M   'P 1'
#
loop_
_entity.id
_entity.type
_entity.pdbx_description
1 polymer ?
#
loop_
_entity_poly.entity_id
_entity_poly.type
_entity_poly.pdbx_seq_one_letter_code
_entity_poly.pdbx_strand_id
1 'polypeptide(L)'
;MKGAMPTARLCFTTRPPPTTGKHPKKTTHTVAMSELTPNDVRRWDSTAVRNVFQAAGARADTLNRLGENLDQVDAELRTWEGEAGDAFRVEIGKARTDIESDGRASHRVAAAVATASQDVDACKAAMREIDETAEANGWTITNGWKVDIGDTWLLMGAEVAELQRQILQSQLDALKIRAHATDHELATALRAAVGEAQVDERGRDLHDPANALLNAPMDAERRSNEEEAFARVYGHPPVSANDWLMAAALDPHSYLPKDHGVAPQIVAGRFTPQPGRGVVRSNMFIPTDQVQNVAKDATDVEQGRLFPMNFGDNRGPSATADPEASRVSMFVDYDHGLIVVRQNPTGNVDGSRGGAAADVPSVHVAEAPDGRLTIDYNAHDAYENVAGTAAGMTVNGHVTLSPQPGGAVSLGGSTTIYPSMETYQYRDGQPPAQLQWNPANSGSEWGPSTSLARHHWVGDATIPTVRPDMPGWQWELENLNPFEGDPFLSHTTQLADPFSGGIPAVAAGR
;
A
#
# COMPACT_ATOMS: atom_id res chain seq x y z
N MET A 1 30.97 -23.16 22.08
CA MET A 1 31.06 -23.86 20.78
C MET A 1 30.04 -23.23 19.84
N LYS A 2 30.50 -22.47 18.85
CA LYS A 2 29.65 -21.81 17.84
C LYS A 2 29.43 -22.80 16.69
N GLY A 3 28.20 -23.26 16.51
CA GLY A 3 27.77 -24.04 15.35
C GLY A 3 27.06 -23.12 14.37
N ALA A 4 27.62 -22.99 13.16
CA ALA A 4 26.99 -22.29 12.05
C ALA A 4 25.91 -23.19 11.43
N MET A 5 24.69 -22.68 11.29
CA MET A 5 23.65 -23.28 10.44
C MET A 5 23.63 -22.60 9.06
N PRO A 6 23.36 -23.32 7.96
CA PRO A 6 23.42 -22.77 6.60
C PRO A 6 22.11 -22.06 6.20
N THR A 7 22.25 -20.89 5.58
CA THR A 7 21.17 -20.16 4.90
C THR A 7 20.73 -20.94 3.66
N ALA A 8 19.47 -21.36 3.61
CA ALA A 8 18.92 -22.17 2.53
C ALA A 8 18.65 -21.33 1.27
N ARG A 9 19.36 -21.64 0.18
CA ARG A 9 18.90 -21.38 -1.20
C ARG A 9 18.14 -22.61 -1.68
N LEU A 10 16.90 -22.43 -2.12
CA LEU A 10 16.15 -23.44 -2.88
C LEU A 10 16.71 -23.54 -4.31
N CYS A 11 17.75 -24.34 -4.50
CA CYS A 11 18.18 -24.78 -5.83
C CYS A 11 19.01 -26.07 -5.69
N PHE A 12 18.38 -27.24 -5.78
CA PHE A 12 19.06 -28.53 -5.77
C PHE A 12 19.53 -28.90 -7.19
N THR A 13 20.85 -28.97 -7.39
CA THR A 13 21.45 -29.81 -8.43
C THR A 13 22.57 -30.64 -7.81
N THR A 14 22.59 -31.94 -8.08
CA THR A 14 23.49 -32.93 -7.49
C THR A 14 24.81 -33.02 -8.27
N ARG A 15 25.96 -32.84 -7.61
CA ARG A 15 27.27 -33.28 -8.11
C ARG A 15 28.20 -33.77 -6.98
N PRO A 16 29.11 -34.74 -7.25
CA PRO A 16 29.89 -35.47 -6.25
C PRO A 16 31.18 -34.73 -5.81
N PRO A 17 31.88 -35.16 -4.75
CA PRO A 17 32.79 -34.30 -3.98
C PRO A 17 34.21 -34.21 -4.59
N PRO A 18 34.94 -33.09 -4.41
CA PRO A 18 36.35 -33.02 -4.74
C PRO A 18 37.26 -33.15 -3.49
N THR A 19 38.43 -33.70 -3.75
CA THR A 19 39.58 -33.91 -2.87
C THR A 19 40.35 -32.62 -2.55
N THR A 20 40.72 -32.48 -1.28
CA THR A 20 41.92 -31.82 -0.70
C THR A 20 42.46 -30.49 -1.28
N GLY A 21 42.35 -29.44 -0.46
CA GLY A 21 43.50 -28.60 -0.06
C GLY A 21 43.83 -27.34 -0.86
N LYS A 22 43.40 -26.17 -0.36
CA LYS A 22 44.17 -24.91 -0.21
C LYS A 22 43.26 -23.79 0.33
N HIS A 23 43.75 -23.03 1.32
CA HIS A 23 43.05 -21.88 1.93
C HIS A 23 42.72 -20.77 0.91
N PRO A 24 41.49 -20.21 0.91
CA PRO A 24 41.19 -19.02 0.12
C PRO A 24 41.29 -17.72 0.95
N LYS A 25 41.85 -16.69 0.32
CA LYS A 25 41.85 -15.29 0.76
C LYS A 25 40.41 -14.78 0.85
N LYS A 26 40.12 -13.95 1.86
CA LYS A 26 38.84 -13.24 2.02
C LYS A 26 38.65 -12.26 0.86
N THR A 27 37.80 -12.61 -0.09
CA THR A 27 37.23 -11.68 -1.08
C THR A 27 35.86 -11.28 -0.56
N THR A 28 35.65 -9.99 -0.31
CA THR A 28 34.35 -9.42 0.05
C THR A 28 33.44 -9.55 -1.18
N HIS A 29 32.53 -10.53 -1.17
CA HIS A 29 31.48 -10.63 -2.17
C HIS A 29 30.35 -9.69 -1.78
N THR A 30 30.30 -8.52 -2.42
CA THR A 30 29.07 -7.74 -2.53
C THR A 30 28.08 -8.60 -3.33
N VAL A 31 27.03 -9.10 -2.67
CA VAL A 31 25.95 -9.83 -3.34
C VAL A 31 25.11 -8.79 -4.08
N ALA A 32 25.23 -8.74 -5.40
CA ALA A 32 24.24 -8.06 -6.23
C ALA A 32 22.89 -8.78 -6.04
N MET A 33 21.85 -8.04 -5.64
CA MET A 33 20.48 -8.56 -5.63
C MET A 33 20.08 -8.86 -7.08
N SER A 34 19.87 -10.13 -7.40
CA SER A 34 19.36 -10.54 -8.72
C SER A 34 17.89 -10.19 -8.84
N GLU A 35 17.49 -9.48 -9.89
CA GLU A 35 16.10 -9.11 -10.18
C GLU A 35 15.21 -10.35 -10.41
N LEU A 36 14.02 -10.39 -9.80
CA LEU A 36 13.04 -11.48 -9.92
C LEU A 36 12.56 -11.65 -11.37
N THR A 37 12.52 -12.88 -11.88
CA THR A 37 12.07 -13.18 -13.25
C THR A 37 10.72 -13.92 -13.29
N PRO A 38 10.02 -13.93 -14.43
CA PRO A 38 8.83 -14.76 -14.62
C PRO A 38 9.05 -16.25 -14.29
N ASN A 39 10.22 -16.78 -14.61
CA ASN A 39 10.56 -18.16 -14.31
C ASN A 39 10.71 -18.44 -12.81
N ASP A 40 11.07 -17.44 -12.02
CA ASP A 40 11.12 -17.57 -10.56
C ASP A 40 9.71 -17.66 -9.98
N VAL A 41 8.78 -16.82 -10.46
CA VAL A 41 7.36 -16.86 -10.06
C VAL A 41 6.72 -18.22 -10.37
N ARG A 42 6.99 -18.79 -11.55
CA ARG A 42 6.51 -20.14 -11.91
C ARG A 42 6.97 -21.23 -10.93
N ARG A 43 8.13 -21.03 -10.31
CA ARG A 43 8.76 -21.97 -9.37
C ARG A 43 8.37 -21.74 -7.92
N TRP A 44 7.66 -20.67 -7.60
CA TRP A 44 7.22 -20.42 -6.22
C TRP A 44 6.37 -21.57 -5.67
N ASP A 45 6.44 -21.79 -4.37
CA ASP A 45 5.69 -22.83 -3.68
C ASP A 45 5.24 -22.33 -2.31
N SER A 46 3.95 -21.97 -2.21
CA SER A 46 3.33 -21.52 -0.96
C SER A 46 3.36 -22.59 0.13
N THR A 47 3.43 -23.88 -0.23
CA THR A 47 3.57 -24.96 0.74
C THR A 47 4.97 -25.01 1.33
N ALA A 48 6.00 -24.80 0.51
CA ALA A 48 7.37 -24.66 1.00
C ALA A 48 7.52 -23.46 1.95
N VAL A 49 6.89 -22.32 1.62
CA VAL A 49 6.82 -21.13 2.49
C VAL A 49 6.17 -21.51 3.83
N ARG A 50 4.96 -22.06 3.82
CA ARG A 50 4.26 -22.49 5.04
C ARG A 50 5.08 -23.46 5.89
N ASN A 51 5.79 -24.41 5.27
CA ASN A 51 6.62 -25.38 5.98
C ASN A 51 7.83 -24.74 6.68
N VAL A 52 8.52 -23.80 6.02
CA VAL A 52 9.63 -23.05 6.63
C VAL A 52 9.14 -22.25 7.84
N PHE A 53 7.96 -21.64 7.74
CA PHE A 53 7.39 -20.88 8.84
C PHE A 53 6.78 -21.73 9.95
N GLN A 54 6.25 -22.93 9.66
CA GLN A 54 5.90 -23.90 10.70
C GLN A 54 7.14 -24.32 11.49
N ALA A 55 8.27 -24.54 10.81
CA ALA A 55 9.54 -24.84 11.48
C ALA A 55 10.03 -23.67 12.34
N ALA A 56 9.82 -22.41 11.91
CA ALA A 56 10.14 -21.22 12.69
C ALA A 56 9.16 -21.01 13.88
N GLY A 57 7.87 -21.32 13.69
CA GLY A 57 6.79 -21.14 14.67
C GLY A 57 6.86 -22.08 15.88
N ALA A 58 7.54 -23.23 15.78
CA ALA A 58 7.75 -24.15 16.90
C ALA A 58 8.51 -23.50 18.09
N ARG A 59 9.24 -22.39 17.85
CA ARG A 59 9.86 -21.57 18.89
C ARG A 59 8.82 -20.81 19.71
N ALA A 60 7.78 -20.26 19.07
CA ALA A 60 6.69 -19.54 19.74
C ALA A 60 5.88 -20.47 20.66
N ASP A 61 5.57 -21.68 20.20
CA ASP A 61 4.90 -22.70 21.03
C ASP A 61 5.73 -23.10 22.26
N THR A 62 7.06 -23.04 22.14
CA THR A 62 7.97 -23.35 23.25
C THR A 62 8.03 -22.20 24.25
N LEU A 63 7.94 -20.94 23.79
CA LEU A 63 7.86 -19.76 24.66
C LEU A 63 6.50 -19.66 25.36
N ASN A 64 5.40 -20.00 24.68
CA ASN A 64 4.06 -20.07 25.31
C ASN A 64 4.03 -21.11 26.43
N ARG A 65 4.56 -22.32 26.18
CA ARG A 65 4.69 -23.35 27.22
C ARG A 65 5.59 -22.90 28.39
N LEU A 66 6.63 -22.10 28.12
CA LEU A 66 7.46 -21.51 29.17
C LEU A 66 6.67 -20.49 30.00
N GLY A 67 5.87 -19.63 29.36
CA GLY A 67 4.97 -18.69 30.02
C GLY A 67 3.94 -19.38 30.91
N GLU A 68 3.27 -20.42 30.39
CA GLU A 68 2.31 -21.25 31.16
C GLU A 68 2.97 -21.90 32.39
N ASN A 69 4.19 -22.43 32.23
CA ASN A 69 4.95 -22.99 33.34
C ASN A 69 5.34 -21.92 34.38
N LEU A 70 5.66 -20.70 33.95
CA LEU A 70 5.97 -19.59 34.84
C LEU A 70 4.72 -19.08 35.58
N ASP A 71 3.54 -19.11 34.96
CA ASP A 71 2.25 -18.84 35.61
C ASP A 71 1.96 -19.86 36.71
N GLN A 72 2.23 -21.14 36.44
CA GLN A 72 2.07 -22.20 37.44
C GLN A 72 3.03 -21.99 38.63
N VAL A 73 4.29 -21.62 38.36
CA VAL A 73 5.29 -21.33 39.40
C VAL A 73 4.95 -20.06 40.19
N ASP A 74 4.42 -18.99 39.55
CA ASP A 74 3.92 -17.80 40.26
C ASP A 74 2.79 -18.17 41.22
N ALA A 75 1.83 -18.98 40.75
CA ALA A 75 0.68 -19.41 41.55
C ALA A 75 1.10 -20.19 42.81
N GLU A 76 2.12 -21.04 42.72
CA GLU A 76 2.66 -21.80 43.85
C GLU A 76 3.43 -20.92 44.84
N LEU A 77 4.13 -19.89 44.34
CA LEU A 77 5.01 -19.03 45.14
C LEU A 77 4.34 -17.75 45.66
N ARG A 78 3.07 -17.49 45.31
CA ARG A 78 2.27 -16.37 45.85
C ARG A 78 2.16 -16.33 47.37
N THR A 79 2.36 -17.46 48.03
CA THR A 79 2.35 -17.58 49.49
C THR A 79 3.70 -17.25 50.13
N TRP A 80 4.75 -17.00 49.33
CA TRP A 80 6.08 -16.64 49.80
C TRP A 80 6.16 -15.13 50.10
N GLU A 81 6.13 -14.81 51.39
CA GLU A 81 6.22 -13.45 51.92
C GLU A 81 7.66 -13.05 52.26
N GLY A 82 7.94 -11.74 52.19
CA GLY A 82 9.25 -11.15 52.44
C GLY A 82 9.99 -10.65 51.18
N GLU A 83 11.09 -9.94 51.38
CA GLU A 83 11.83 -9.20 50.33
C GLU A 83 12.31 -10.08 49.17
N ALA A 84 12.62 -11.35 49.43
CA ALA A 84 12.98 -12.33 48.40
C ALA A 84 11.78 -12.73 47.51
N GLY A 85 10.57 -12.81 48.09
CA GLY A 85 9.34 -13.05 47.34
C GLY A 85 8.94 -11.86 46.50
N ASP A 86 9.14 -10.63 47.00
CA ASP A 86 8.89 -9.39 46.24
C ASP A 86 9.86 -9.25 45.06
N ALA A 87 11.16 -9.49 45.27
CA ALA A 87 12.16 -9.47 44.20
C ALA A 87 11.87 -10.53 43.12
N PHE A 88 11.49 -11.74 43.53
CA PHE A 88 11.12 -12.80 42.59
C PHE A 88 9.87 -12.43 41.76
N ARG A 89 8.83 -11.85 42.38
CA ARG A 89 7.63 -11.36 41.68
C ARG A 89 7.94 -10.26 40.65
N VAL A 90 8.88 -9.37 40.96
CA VAL A 90 9.32 -8.33 40.03
C VAL A 90 10.07 -8.94 38.84
N GLU A 91 11.02 -9.86 39.09
CA GLU A 91 11.82 -10.46 38.02
C GLU A 91 11.01 -11.45 37.16
N ILE A 92 10.08 -12.22 37.73
CA ILE A 92 9.17 -13.08 36.96
C ILE A 92 8.16 -12.26 36.16
N GLY A 93 7.70 -11.11 36.68
CA GLY A 93 6.84 -10.17 35.97
C GLY A 93 7.52 -9.56 34.73
N LYS A 94 8.82 -9.24 34.83
CA LYS A 94 9.64 -8.82 33.68
C LYS A 94 9.78 -9.94 32.65
N ALA A 95 10.18 -11.14 33.09
CA ALA A 95 10.32 -12.31 32.21
C ALA A 95 9.00 -12.66 31.49
N ARG A 96 7.86 -12.51 32.16
CA ARG A 96 6.52 -12.67 31.56
C ARG A 96 6.23 -11.60 30.51
N THR A 97 6.52 -10.33 30.81
CA THR A 97 6.31 -9.22 29.87
C THR A 97 7.14 -9.43 28.60
N ASP A 98 8.37 -9.92 28.73
CA ASP A 98 9.24 -10.27 27.60
C ASP A 98 8.68 -11.45 26.78
N ILE A 99 8.21 -12.52 27.45
CA ILE A 99 7.60 -13.69 26.79
C ILE A 99 6.29 -13.30 26.06
N GLU A 100 5.45 -12.46 26.66
CA GLU A 100 4.21 -11.97 26.05
C GLU A 100 4.49 -11.05 24.86
N SER A 101 5.55 -10.22 24.94
CA SER A 101 6.02 -9.40 23.82
C SER A 101 6.48 -10.25 22.63
N ASP A 102 7.26 -11.32 22.91
CA ASP A 102 7.70 -12.29 21.91
C ASP A 102 6.54 -13.12 21.33
N GLY A 103 5.52 -13.42 22.15
CA GLY A 103 4.28 -14.08 21.72
C GLY A 103 3.47 -13.22 20.75
N ARG A 104 3.31 -11.91 21.04
CA ARG A 104 2.67 -10.95 20.12
C ARG A 104 3.47 -10.77 18.83
N ALA A 105 4.81 -10.75 18.88
CA ALA A 105 5.66 -10.74 17.69
C ALA A 105 5.46 -12.00 16.83
N SER A 106 5.32 -13.17 17.47
CA SER A 106 5.11 -14.44 16.79
C SER A 106 3.75 -14.54 16.09
N HIS A 107 2.68 -14.00 16.69
CA HIS A 107 1.37 -13.90 16.03
C HIS A 107 1.38 -12.96 14.82
N ARG A 108 2.11 -11.84 14.90
CA ARG A 108 2.30 -10.91 13.77
C ARG A 108 3.04 -11.57 12.61
N VAL A 109 4.10 -12.32 12.91
CA VAL A 109 4.81 -13.13 11.90
C VAL A 109 3.86 -14.15 11.27
N ALA A 110 3.05 -14.87 12.05
CA ALA A 110 2.11 -15.85 11.51
C ALA A 110 1.04 -15.24 10.59
N ALA A 111 0.52 -14.04 10.92
CA ALA A 111 -0.42 -13.31 10.08
C ALA A 111 0.23 -12.85 8.76
N ALA A 112 1.43 -12.25 8.84
CA ALA A 112 2.20 -11.85 7.66
C ALA A 112 2.52 -13.03 6.73
N VAL A 113 2.81 -14.21 7.31
CA VAL A 113 3.04 -15.45 6.55
C VAL A 113 1.79 -15.95 5.85
N ALA A 114 0.63 -15.87 6.51
CA ALA A 114 -0.63 -16.27 5.91
C ALA A 114 -0.96 -15.38 4.69
N THR A 115 -0.81 -14.07 4.85
CA THR A 115 -0.97 -13.08 3.76
C THR A 115 0.04 -13.33 2.64
N ALA A 116 1.34 -13.40 2.93
CA ALA A 116 2.37 -13.63 1.92
C ALA A 116 2.17 -14.97 1.18
N SER A 117 1.68 -16.02 1.86
CA SER A 117 1.38 -17.30 1.22
C SER A 117 0.21 -17.19 0.24
N GLN A 118 -0.84 -16.43 0.60
CA GLN A 118 -1.97 -16.15 -0.28
C GLN A 118 -1.53 -15.31 -1.50
N ASP A 119 -0.65 -14.34 -1.29
CA ASP A 119 -0.12 -13.51 -2.37
C ASP A 119 0.79 -14.29 -3.33
N VAL A 120 1.58 -15.24 -2.81
CA VAL A 120 2.34 -16.20 -3.62
C VAL A 120 1.38 -17.05 -4.49
N ASP A 121 0.30 -17.57 -3.90
CA ASP A 121 -0.70 -18.35 -4.64
C ASP A 121 -1.40 -17.49 -5.70
N ALA A 122 -1.74 -16.24 -5.39
CA ALA A 122 -2.36 -15.29 -6.32
C ALA A 122 -1.42 -14.93 -7.49
N CYS A 123 -0.14 -14.67 -7.22
CA CYS A 123 0.87 -14.41 -8.25
C CYS A 123 1.07 -15.62 -9.17
N LYS A 124 1.09 -16.84 -8.62
CA LYS A 124 1.20 -18.06 -9.43
C LYS A 124 -0.03 -18.28 -10.31
N ALA A 125 -1.23 -18.03 -9.77
CA ALA A 125 -2.47 -18.15 -10.54
C ALA A 125 -2.49 -17.14 -11.70
N ALA A 126 -2.14 -15.88 -11.44
CA ALA A 126 -2.04 -14.85 -12.48
C ALA A 126 -0.97 -15.18 -13.53
N MET A 127 0.22 -15.67 -13.13
CA MET A 127 1.25 -16.10 -14.07
C MET A 127 0.74 -17.20 -14.99
N ARG A 128 0.01 -18.17 -14.43
CA ARG A 128 -0.56 -19.27 -15.19
C ARG A 128 -1.58 -18.80 -16.23
N GLU A 129 -2.45 -17.84 -15.89
CA GLU A 129 -3.41 -17.26 -16.83
C GLU A 129 -2.73 -16.52 -17.99
N ILE A 130 -1.66 -15.76 -17.68
CA ILE A 130 -0.86 -15.07 -18.70
C ILE A 130 -0.11 -16.08 -19.58
N ASP A 131 0.44 -17.15 -19.00
CA ASP A 131 1.07 -18.25 -19.74
C ASP A 131 0.06 -18.94 -20.67
N GLU A 132 -1.12 -19.30 -20.17
CA GLU A 132 -2.21 -19.91 -20.96
C GLU A 132 -2.64 -19.00 -22.13
N THR A 133 -2.72 -17.68 -21.88
CA THR A 133 -3.06 -16.69 -22.93
C THR A 133 -1.93 -16.55 -23.96
N ALA A 134 -0.67 -16.51 -23.51
CA ALA A 134 0.49 -16.45 -24.41
C ALA A 134 0.55 -17.71 -25.28
N GLU A 135 0.41 -18.90 -24.67
CA GLU A 135 0.41 -20.19 -25.38
C GLU A 135 -0.72 -20.28 -26.40
N ALA A 136 -1.94 -19.86 -26.05
CA ALA A 136 -3.08 -19.85 -26.97
C ALA A 136 -2.86 -19.00 -28.23
N ASN A 137 -2.04 -17.95 -28.12
CA ASN A 137 -1.69 -17.07 -29.23
C ASN A 137 -0.34 -17.43 -29.89
N GLY A 138 0.35 -18.46 -29.41
CA GLY A 138 1.69 -18.84 -29.90
C GLY A 138 2.79 -17.83 -29.52
N TRP A 139 2.59 -17.08 -28.44
CA TRP A 139 3.51 -16.08 -27.91
C TRP A 139 4.37 -16.66 -26.80
N THR A 140 5.43 -15.95 -26.44
CA THR A 140 6.33 -16.35 -25.35
C THR A 140 6.58 -15.19 -24.39
N ILE A 141 6.80 -15.52 -23.12
CA ILE A 141 7.17 -14.55 -22.09
C ILE A 141 8.66 -14.66 -21.81
N THR A 142 9.39 -13.58 -22.08
CA THR A 142 10.83 -13.50 -21.85
C THR A 142 11.16 -13.33 -20.36
N ASN A 143 12.41 -13.62 -19.96
CA ASN A 143 12.86 -13.37 -18.58
C ASN A 143 12.87 -11.89 -18.20
N GLY A 144 12.88 -10.97 -19.18
CA GLY A 144 12.83 -9.52 -18.96
C GLY A 144 11.41 -8.97 -18.79
N TRP A 145 10.43 -9.81 -18.45
CA TRP A 145 9.02 -9.43 -18.33
C TRP A 145 8.45 -8.83 -19.61
N LYS A 146 8.78 -9.40 -20.78
CA LYS A 146 8.23 -8.96 -22.08
C LYS A 146 7.48 -10.08 -22.78
N VAL A 147 6.32 -9.74 -23.36
CA VAL A 147 5.57 -10.57 -24.29
C VAL A 147 6.22 -10.47 -25.67
N ASP A 148 6.75 -11.59 -26.15
CA ASP A 148 7.29 -11.75 -27.49
C ASP A 148 6.29 -12.51 -28.36
N ILE A 149 5.83 -11.86 -29.43
CA ILE A 149 4.82 -12.40 -30.34
C ILE A 149 5.43 -13.11 -31.55
N GLY A 150 6.76 -13.07 -31.73
CA GLY A 150 7.43 -13.65 -32.90
C GLY A 150 6.79 -13.24 -34.23
N ASP A 151 6.54 -14.22 -35.11
CA ASP A 151 5.93 -14.02 -36.43
C ASP A 151 4.39 -14.17 -36.45
N THR A 152 3.74 -14.34 -35.30
CA THR A 152 2.28 -14.55 -35.23
C THR A 152 1.46 -13.38 -35.75
N TRP A 153 2.04 -12.17 -35.79
CA TRP A 153 1.46 -10.99 -36.42
C TRP A 153 1.08 -11.21 -37.90
N LEU A 154 1.75 -12.14 -38.59
CA LEU A 154 1.44 -12.50 -39.98
C LEU A 154 0.06 -13.15 -40.14
N LEU A 155 -0.47 -13.78 -39.09
CA LEU A 155 -1.77 -14.45 -39.09
C LEU A 155 -2.90 -13.54 -38.57
N MET A 156 -2.56 -12.60 -37.67
CA MET A 156 -3.53 -11.77 -36.95
C MET A 156 -3.69 -10.36 -37.53
N GLY A 157 -2.72 -9.92 -38.33
CA GLY A 157 -2.59 -8.52 -38.75
C GLY A 157 -1.87 -7.67 -37.69
N ALA A 158 -1.03 -6.74 -38.14
CA ALA A 158 -0.11 -6.01 -37.27
C ALA A 158 -0.81 -5.19 -36.17
N GLU A 159 -1.91 -4.52 -36.49
CA GLU A 159 -2.64 -3.67 -35.54
C GLU A 159 -3.31 -4.49 -34.43
N VAL A 160 -3.94 -5.61 -34.78
CA VAL A 160 -4.61 -6.51 -33.82
C VAL A 160 -3.59 -7.21 -32.94
N ALA A 161 -2.49 -7.69 -33.52
CA ALA A 161 -1.41 -8.32 -32.78
C ALA A 161 -0.78 -7.37 -31.77
N GLU A 162 -0.54 -6.11 -32.14
CA GLU A 162 0.05 -5.12 -31.24
C GLU A 162 -0.92 -4.72 -30.12
N LEU A 163 -2.21 -4.54 -30.41
CA LEU A 163 -3.21 -4.23 -29.37
C LEU A 163 -3.30 -5.37 -28.33
N GLN A 164 -3.41 -6.61 -28.78
CA GLN A 164 -3.50 -7.75 -27.87
C GLN A 164 -2.18 -7.99 -27.11
N ARG A 165 -1.02 -7.75 -27.75
CA ARG A 165 0.28 -7.78 -27.07
C ARG A 165 0.33 -6.73 -25.96
N GLN A 166 -0.17 -5.52 -26.19
CA GLN A 166 -0.21 -4.45 -25.18
C GLN A 166 -1.11 -4.83 -24.00
N ILE A 167 -2.26 -5.45 -24.25
CA ILE A 167 -3.16 -5.95 -23.19
C ILE A 167 -2.44 -6.99 -22.32
N LEU A 168 -1.84 -8.01 -22.93
CA LEU A 168 -1.13 -9.06 -22.19
C LEU A 168 0.14 -8.53 -21.50
N GLN A 169 0.83 -7.57 -22.13
CA GLN A 169 1.99 -6.90 -21.54
C GLN A 169 1.60 -6.10 -20.29
N SER A 170 0.46 -5.39 -20.32
CA SER A 170 -0.06 -4.66 -19.16
C SER A 170 -0.35 -5.61 -17.99
N GLN A 171 -0.97 -6.76 -18.26
CA GLN A 171 -1.19 -7.81 -17.27
C GLN A 171 0.13 -8.38 -16.70
N LEU A 172 1.12 -8.59 -17.57
CA LEU A 172 2.45 -9.06 -17.19
C LEU A 172 3.22 -8.04 -16.33
N ASP A 173 3.14 -6.75 -16.67
CA ASP A 173 3.75 -5.67 -15.89
C ASP A 173 3.06 -5.51 -14.52
N ALA A 174 1.73 -5.66 -14.45
CA ALA A 174 0.99 -5.70 -13.19
C ALA A 174 1.42 -6.88 -12.30
N LEU A 175 1.58 -8.06 -12.90
CA LEU A 175 2.10 -9.23 -12.20
C LEU A 175 3.54 -9.01 -11.74
N LYS A 176 4.39 -8.36 -12.55
CA LYS A 176 5.76 -8.01 -12.15
C LYS A 176 5.75 -7.25 -10.83
N ILE A 177 4.99 -6.16 -10.78
CA ILE A 177 4.91 -5.28 -9.61
C ILE A 177 4.44 -6.08 -8.38
N ARG A 178 3.35 -6.86 -8.52
CA ARG A 178 2.84 -7.67 -7.42
C ARG A 178 3.85 -8.72 -6.95
N ALA A 179 4.49 -9.42 -7.88
CA ALA A 179 5.45 -10.46 -7.56
C ALA A 179 6.69 -9.90 -6.83
N HIS A 180 7.22 -8.77 -7.28
CA HIS A 180 8.32 -8.11 -6.58
C HIS A 180 7.93 -7.68 -5.16
N ALA A 181 6.70 -7.20 -4.96
CA ALA A 181 6.20 -6.85 -3.63
C ALA A 181 6.03 -8.08 -2.74
N THR A 182 5.41 -9.15 -3.24
CA THR A 182 5.24 -10.42 -2.53
C THR A 182 6.59 -11.02 -2.11
N ASP A 183 7.61 -10.98 -2.99
CA ASP A 183 8.96 -11.46 -2.66
C ASP A 183 9.60 -10.64 -1.53
N HIS A 184 9.44 -9.32 -1.57
CA HIS A 184 9.95 -8.42 -0.54
C HIS A 184 9.26 -8.62 0.82
N GLU A 185 7.92 -8.72 0.83
CA GLU A 185 7.14 -8.99 2.05
C GLU A 185 7.48 -10.37 2.63
N LEU A 186 7.62 -11.39 1.79
CA LEU A 186 8.03 -12.73 2.19
C LEU A 186 9.45 -12.73 2.80
N ALA A 187 10.40 -12.07 2.16
CA ALA A 187 11.77 -11.96 2.66
C ALA A 187 11.81 -11.25 4.02
N THR A 188 10.95 -10.25 4.20
CA THR A 188 10.82 -9.51 5.47
C THR A 188 10.22 -10.38 6.56
N ALA A 189 9.12 -11.09 6.28
CA ALA A 189 8.52 -12.03 7.23
C ALA A 189 9.50 -13.13 7.64
N LEU A 190 10.32 -13.64 6.71
CA LEU A 190 11.35 -14.64 6.99
C LEU A 190 12.41 -14.12 7.96
N ARG A 191 12.92 -12.90 7.74
CA ARG A 191 13.91 -12.25 8.64
C ARG A 191 13.34 -12.03 10.04
N ALA A 192 12.05 -11.68 10.13
CA ALA A 192 11.33 -11.54 11.39
C ALA A 192 11.21 -12.87 12.16
N ALA A 193 10.85 -13.94 11.46
CA ALA A 193 10.64 -15.26 12.07
C ALA A 193 11.92 -15.88 12.65
N VAL A 194 13.08 -15.59 12.06
CA VAL A 194 14.38 -16.10 12.55
C VAL A 194 15.00 -15.21 13.64
N GLY A 195 14.34 -14.11 14.01
CA GLY A 195 14.81 -13.18 15.05
C GLY A 195 16.00 -12.31 14.65
N GLU A 196 16.29 -12.21 13.35
CA GLU A 196 17.34 -11.32 12.81
C GLU A 196 16.80 -9.90 12.52
N ALA A 197 15.48 -9.76 12.35
CA ALA A 197 14.81 -8.48 12.17
C ALA A 197 13.78 -8.26 13.29
N GLN A 198 13.84 -7.09 13.95
CA GLN A 198 12.69 -6.58 14.67
C GLN A 198 11.67 -6.11 13.62
N VAL A 199 10.39 -6.43 13.79
CA VAL A 199 9.33 -5.98 12.88
C VAL A 199 8.25 -5.20 13.59
N ASP A 200 7.74 -4.17 12.92
CA ASP A 200 6.64 -3.35 13.43
C ASP A 200 5.29 -4.12 13.41
N GLU A 201 4.21 -3.45 13.81
CA GLU A 201 2.85 -4.01 13.78
C GLU A 201 2.36 -4.39 12.37
N ARG A 202 3.05 -3.90 11.33
CA ARG A 202 2.72 -4.04 9.91
C ARG A 202 3.66 -5.02 9.18
N GLY A 203 4.60 -5.65 9.88
CA GLY A 203 5.50 -6.67 9.34
C GLY A 203 6.72 -6.12 8.58
N ARG A 204 7.16 -4.88 8.84
CA ARG A 204 8.33 -4.26 8.17
C ARG A 204 9.64 -4.46 8.94
N ASP A 205 10.75 -4.70 8.24
CA ASP A 205 12.10 -4.89 8.82
C ASP A 205 12.68 -3.59 9.40
N LEU A 206 12.97 -3.56 10.71
CA LEU A 206 13.57 -2.44 11.42
C LEU A 206 15.11 -2.33 11.23
N HIS A 207 15.76 -3.26 10.52
CA HIS A 207 17.22 -3.34 10.37
C HIS A 207 17.78 -3.33 8.92
N ASP A 208 16.96 -3.19 7.88
CA ASP A 208 17.47 -2.77 6.56
C ASP A 208 18.16 -1.41 6.73
N PRO A 209 19.44 -1.18 6.35
CA PRO A 209 20.09 0.11 6.53
C PRO A 209 19.36 1.31 5.88
N ALA A 210 18.47 1.09 4.90
CA ALA A 210 17.54 2.11 4.42
C ALA A 210 16.38 2.39 5.41
N ASN A 211 15.83 1.37 6.09
CA ASN A 211 14.77 1.48 7.12
C ASN A 211 15.28 1.67 8.57
N ALA A 212 16.53 1.32 8.85
CA ALA A 212 17.18 1.43 10.16
C ALA A 212 17.64 2.86 10.44
N LEU A 213 17.87 3.65 9.39
CA LEU A 213 18.04 5.10 9.47
C LEU A 213 16.68 5.82 9.62
N LEU A 214 15.56 5.15 9.36
CA LEU A 214 14.20 5.66 9.57
C LEU A 214 13.73 5.44 11.02
N ASN A 215 13.85 4.27 11.67
CA ASN A 215 12.91 3.95 12.78
C ASN A 215 13.37 3.98 14.27
N ALA A 216 14.59 4.32 14.67
CA ALA A 216 14.98 4.08 16.09
C ALA A 216 14.57 5.16 17.14
N PRO A 217 14.27 6.42 16.77
CA PRO A 217 13.54 7.39 17.62
C PRO A 217 12.22 7.88 16.98
N MET A 218 12.02 7.58 15.70
CA MET A 218 10.96 8.13 14.85
C MET A 218 9.58 7.54 15.14
N ASP A 219 9.49 6.33 15.73
CA ASP A 219 8.22 5.69 16.09
C ASP A 219 7.48 6.39 17.24
N ALA A 220 8.19 7.01 18.19
CA ALA A 220 7.54 7.65 19.34
C ALA A 220 7.03 9.06 19.00
N GLU A 221 7.84 9.84 18.27
CA GLU A 221 7.44 11.16 17.79
C GLU A 221 6.29 11.05 16.78
N ARG A 222 6.41 10.15 15.80
CA ARG A 222 5.34 9.88 14.85
C ARG A 222 4.05 9.45 15.54
N ARG A 223 4.13 8.49 16.46
CA ARG A 223 2.95 8.04 17.22
C ARG A 223 2.32 9.18 18.02
N SER A 224 3.12 10.07 18.60
CA SER A 224 2.63 11.26 19.28
C SER A 224 1.91 12.22 18.33
N ASN A 225 2.46 12.45 17.14
CA ASN A 225 1.85 13.31 16.12
C ASN A 225 0.54 12.74 15.58
N GLU A 226 0.51 11.43 15.31
CA GLU A 226 -0.69 10.69 14.90
C GLU A 226 -1.79 10.78 15.98
N GLU A 227 -1.45 10.53 17.26
CA GLU A 227 -2.37 10.67 18.39
C GLU A 227 -2.90 12.09 18.54
N GLU A 228 -2.04 13.11 18.43
CA GLU A 228 -2.43 14.51 18.53
C GLU A 228 -3.39 14.91 17.40
N ALA A 229 -3.06 14.54 16.15
CA ALA A 229 -3.90 14.84 14.98
C ALA A 229 -5.27 14.16 15.10
N PHE A 230 -5.30 12.89 15.50
CA PHE A 230 -6.53 12.15 15.74
C PHE A 230 -7.37 12.80 16.84
N ALA A 231 -6.77 13.09 18.00
CA ALA A 231 -7.48 13.66 19.15
C ALA A 231 -8.08 15.05 18.83
N ARG A 232 -7.43 15.85 17.98
CA ARG A 232 -7.98 17.13 17.51
C ARG A 232 -9.25 16.96 16.68
N VAL A 233 -9.36 15.88 15.89
CA VAL A 233 -10.50 15.64 14.98
C VAL A 233 -11.62 14.82 15.63
N TYR A 234 -11.27 13.82 16.43
CA TYR A 234 -12.20 12.87 17.06
C TYR A 234 -12.56 13.26 18.50
N GLY A 235 -11.75 14.10 19.16
CA GLY A 235 -11.98 14.54 20.54
C GLY A 235 -11.58 13.52 21.62
N HIS A 236 -10.93 12.42 21.24
CA HIS A 236 -10.39 11.39 22.14
C HIS A 236 -9.11 10.78 21.54
N PRO A 237 -8.23 10.16 22.34
CA PRO A 237 -7.07 9.43 21.81
C PRO A 237 -7.51 8.16 21.04
N PRO A 238 -6.71 7.67 20.08
CA PRO A 238 -7.01 6.45 19.35
C PRO A 238 -6.95 5.22 20.28
N VAL A 239 -7.97 4.37 20.22
CA VAL A 239 -8.11 3.17 21.07
C VAL A 239 -8.29 1.88 20.27
N SER A 240 -8.72 1.98 19.01
CA SER A 240 -8.91 0.84 18.10
C SER A 240 -7.85 0.79 16.99
N ALA A 241 -7.72 -0.35 16.30
CA ALA A 241 -6.85 -0.45 15.13
C ALA A 241 -7.32 0.49 13.99
N ASN A 242 -8.63 0.67 13.84
CA ASN A 242 -9.20 1.62 12.88
C ASN A 242 -8.93 3.07 13.27
N ASP A 243 -8.92 3.39 14.56
CA ASP A 243 -8.55 4.72 15.05
C ASP A 243 -7.09 5.03 14.68
N TRP A 244 -6.19 4.06 14.85
CA TRP A 244 -4.79 4.23 14.44
C TRP A 244 -4.60 4.33 12.92
N LEU A 245 -5.47 3.69 12.11
CA LEU A 245 -5.50 3.92 10.67
C LEU A 245 -5.90 5.37 10.34
N MET A 246 -6.91 5.90 11.02
CA MET A 246 -7.36 7.28 10.85
C MET A 246 -6.35 8.29 11.41
N ALA A 247 -5.65 7.95 12.48
CA ALA A 247 -4.58 8.76 13.06
C ALA A 247 -3.43 8.95 12.07
N ALA A 248 -2.98 7.86 11.42
CA ALA A 248 -1.97 7.94 10.36
C ALA A 248 -2.46 8.72 9.13
N ALA A 249 -3.75 8.65 8.80
CA ALA A 249 -4.33 9.44 7.71
C ALA A 249 -4.34 10.94 8.00
N LEU A 250 -4.52 11.31 9.27
CA LEU A 250 -4.62 12.70 9.74
C LEU A 250 -3.28 13.33 10.10
N ASP A 251 -2.20 12.56 10.25
CA ASP A 251 -0.90 13.10 10.65
C ASP A 251 -0.36 14.15 9.65
N PRO A 252 -0.23 15.43 10.04
CA PRO A 252 0.20 16.50 9.13
C PRO A 252 1.71 16.53 8.88
N HIS A 253 2.45 15.47 9.23
CA HIS A 253 3.90 15.40 9.06
C HIS A 253 4.30 14.37 7.99
N SER A 254 5.50 14.58 7.44
CA SER A 254 6.23 13.63 6.62
C SER A 254 7.55 13.27 7.29
N TYR A 255 7.90 12.00 7.22
CA TYR A 255 9.06 11.34 7.81
C TYR A 255 9.95 10.69 6.75
N LEU A 256 9.43 10.39 5.55
CA LEU A 256 10.20 9.80 4.46
C LEU A 256 11.21 10.82 3.92
N PRO A 257 12.48 10.44 3.73
CA PRO A 257 13.52 11.32 3.18
C PRO A 257 13.15 11.99 1.85
N LYS A 258 12.38 11.30 1.00
CA LYS A 258 11.94 11.80 -0.30
C LYS A 258 11.01 13.01 -0.21
N ASP A 259 10.37 13.22 0.94
CA ASP A 259 9.41 14.31 1.16
C ASP A 259 10.12 15.56 1.73
N HIS A 260 11.41 15.49 2.07
CA HIS A 260 12.21 16.62 2.56
C HIS A 260 11.58 17.40 3.74
N GLY A 261 10.76 16.74 4.56
CA GLY A 261 10.04 17.34 5.68
C GLY A 261 8.89 18.28 5.28
N VAL A 262 8.53 18.31 3.98
CA VAL A 262 7.34 19.02 3.51
C VAL A 262 6.11 18.26 3.99
N ALA A 263 5.17 18.97 4.62
CA ALA A 263 3.94 18.36 5.11
C ALA A 263 3.04 17.87 3.95
N PRO A 264 2.30 16.76 4.13
CA PRO A 264 1.19 16.41 3.26
C PRO A 264 0.10 17.48 3.30
N GLN A 265 -0.76 17.50 2.29
CA GLN A 265 -2.02 18.26 2.32
C GLN A 265 -3.17 17.31 2.65
N ILE A 266 -3.99 17.68 3.62
CA ILE A 266 -5.07 16.84 4.15
C ILE A 266 -6.38 17.62 4.08
N VAL A 267 -7.42 16.98 3.52
CA VAL A 267 -8.79 17.51 3.48
C VAL A 267 -9.75 16.48 4.06
N ALA A 268 -10.80 16.94 4.74
CA ALA A 268 -11.78 16.07 5.37
C ALA A 268 -13.22 16.58 5.24
N GLY A 269 -14.16 15.66 5.47
CA GLY A 269 -15.60 15.94 5.53
C GLY A 269 -16.33 14.99 6.47
N ARG A 270 -17.46 15.43 7.03
CA ARG A 270 -18.33 14.61 7.88
C ARG A 270 -19.57 14.16 7.14
N PHE A 271 -19.92 12.88 7.26
CA PHE A 271 -21.15 12.30 6.74
C PHE A 271 -21.89 11.54 7.84
N THR A 272 -23.05 10.97 7.54
CA THR A 272 -23.84 10.24 8.53
C THR A 272 -23.13 8.94 8.95
N PRO A 273 -22.79 8.74 10.24
CA PRO A 273 -22.15 7.51 10.68
C PRO A 273 -23.01 6.27 10.42
N GLN A 274 -22.35 5.18 10.01
CA GLN A 274 -22.92 3.87 9.72
C GLN A 274 -22.13 2.77 10.46
N PRO A 275 -22.36 2.59 11.78
CA PRO A 275 -21.58 1.68 12.62
C PRO A 275 -21.60 0.21 12.15
N GLY A 276 -20.48 -0.48 12.37
CA GLY A 276 -20.27 -1.89 12.01
C GLY A 276 -19.71 -2.09 10.61
N ARG A 277 -19.32 -1.00 9.94
CA ARG A 277 -18.74 -1.01 8.59
C ARG A 277 -17.24 -0.74 8.60
N GLY A 278 -16.71 -0.17 9.68
CA GLY A 278 -15.29 0.09 9.84
C GLY A 278 -14.76 1.13 8.87
N VAL A 279 -13.50 0.96 8.46
CA VAL A 279 -12.80 1.91 7.60
C VAL A 279 -12.62 1.33 6.20
N VAL A 280 -12.87 2.11 5.17
CA VAL A 280 -12.43 1.82 3.80
C VAL A 280 -11.24 2.71 3.48
N ARG A 281 -10.13 2.12 3.03
CA ARG A 281 -8.93 2.82 2.60
C ARG A 281 -8.67 2.58 1.12
N SER A 282 -8.52 3.65 0.35
CA SER A 282 -7.99 3.63 -1.01
C SER A 282 -6.63 4.32 -1.05
N ASN A 283 -5.62 3.68 -1.64
CA ASN A 283 -4.31 4.30 -1.87
C ASN A 283 -4.03 4.36 -3.37
N MET A 284 -3.43 5.46 -3.80
CA MET A 284 -2.94 5.68 -5.14
C MET A 284 -1.42 5.84 -5.06
N PHE A 285 -0.66 4.89 -5.61
CA PHE A 285 0.79 4.83 -5.45
C PHE A 285 1.52 4.51 -6.76
N ILE A 286 2.70 5.10 -6.91
CA ILE A 286 3.59 4.89 -8.05
C ILE A 286 4.44 3.65 -7.78
N PRO A 287 4.32 2.58 -8.58
CA PRO A 287 4.99 1.32 -8.28
C PRO A 287 6.50 1.35 -8.51
N THR A 288 7.00 2.30 -9.31
CA THR A 288 8.44 2.48 -9.58
C THR A 288 9.09 3.35 -8.51
N ASP A 289 10.42 3.36 -8.48
CA ASP A 289 11.22 4.21 -7.61
C ASP A 289 11.25 5.67 -8.08
N GLN A 290 11.19 5.88 -9.39
CA GLN A 290 11.21 7.21 -10.01
C GLN A 290 10.29 7.25 -11.22
N VAL A 291 9.79 8.44 -11.52
CA VAL A 291 9.00 8.75 -12.71
C VAL A 291 9.46 10.08 -13.29
N GLN A 292 9.34 10.19 -14.61
CA GLN A 292 9.71 11.39 -15.31
C GLN A 292 8.56 12.38 -15.37
N ASN A 293 8.86 13.64 -15.05
CA ASN A 293 8.01 14.78 -15.31
C ASN A 293 8.62 15.67 -16.42
N VAL A 294 7.92 16.72 -16.82
CA VAL A 294 8.34 17.73 -17.79
C VAL A 294 8.67 19.04 -17.08
N ALA A 295 9.29 19.97 -17.81
CA ALA A 295 9.52 21.33 -17.33
C ALA A 295 8.20 21.98 -16.86
N LYS A 296 8.17 22.46 -15.62
CA LYS A 296 7.02 23.14 -15.00
C LYS A 296 6.76 24.51 -15.61
N ASP A 297 7.82 25.26 -15.84
CA ASP A 297 7.77 26.67 -16.25
C ASP A 297 9.01 27.09 -17.06
N ALA A 298 9.06 28.36 -17.47
CA ALA A 298 10.17 28.89 -18.26
C ALA A 298 11.52 28.86 -17.52
N THR A 299 11.51 28.94 -16.19
CA THR A 299 12.73 28.88 -15.36
C THR A 299 13.38 27.50 -15.49
N ASP A 300 12.60 26.43 -15.51
CA ASP A 300 13.12 25.08 -15.77
C ASP A 300 13.77 24.99 -17.15
N VAL A 301 13.11 25.55 -18.17
CA VAL A 301 13.62 25.52 -19.55
C VAL A 301 14.94 26.28 -19.65
N GLU A 302 15.02 27.48 -19.07
CA GLU A 302 16.25 28.30 -19.02
C GLU A 302 17.39 27.59 -18.28
N GLN A 303 17.05 26.80 -17.25
CA GLN A 303 18.01 26.04 -16.45
C GLN A 303 18.29 24.64 -17.02
N GLY A 304 17.76 24.31 -18.21
CA GLY A 304 17.98 23.04 -18.89
C GLY A 304 17.25 21.83 -18.27
N ARG A 305 16.33 22.04 -17.32
CA ARG A 305 15.52 21.01 -16.68
C ARG A 305 14.30 20.66 -17.52
N LEU A 306 14.53 20.04 -18.67
CA LEU A 306 13.43 19.67 -19.58
C LEU A 306 12.66 18.43 -19.12
N PHE A 307 13.34 17.54 -18.39
CA PHE A 307 12.87 16.20 -18.04
C PHE A 307 13.28 15.82 -16.60
N PRO A 308 12.80 16.56 -15.58
CA PRO A 308 13.10 16.23 -14.19
C PRO A 308 12.50 14.89 -13.77
N MET A 309 13.12 14.24 -12.78
CA MET A 309 12.64 12.98 -12.20
C MET A 309 12.04 13.24 -10.82
N ASN A 310 10.87 12.67 -10.59
CA ASN A 310 10.19 12.66 -9.30
C ASN A 310 10.29 11.27 -8.68
N PHE A 311 10.38 11.18 -7.36
CA PHE A 311 10.33 9.91 -6.65
C PHE A 311 8.94 9.27 -6.77
N GLY A 312 8.92 7.98 -7.04
CA GLY A 312 7.75 7.13 -6.87
C GLY A 312 7.64 6.57 -5.45
N ASP A 313 6.81 5.55 -5.28
CA ASP A 313 6.59 4.88 -3.99
C ASP A 313 7.33 3.54 -3.87
N ASN A 314 7.86 3.01 -4.98
CA ASN A 314 8.67 1.80 -5.04
C ASN A 314 8.06 0.61 -4.25
N ARG A 315 6.76 0.38 -4.44
CA ARG A 315 6.05 -0.69 -3.74
C ARG A 315 5.00 -1.35 -4.64
N GLY A 316 4.47 -2.47 -4.18
CA GLY A 316 3.25 -3.07 -4.75
C GLY A 316 2.05 -2.91 -3.83
N PRO A 317 0.96 -3.64 -4.12
CA PRO A 317 -0.24 -3.59 -3.30
C PRO A 317 0.04 -4.12 -1.89
N SER A 318 -0.51 -3.46 -0.87
CA SER A 318 -0.36 -3.87 0.51
C SER A 318 -1.47 -3.31 1.38
N ALA A 319 -2.23 -4.19 2.05
CA ALA A 319 -3.29 -3.83 2.99
C ALA A 319 -2.76 -3.16 4.28
N THR A 320 -1.44 -3.06 4.46
CA THR A 320 -0.84 -2.43 5.65
C THR A 320 0.12 -1.31 5.28
N ALA A 321 0.19 -0.94 3.99
CA ALA A 321 0.98 0.20 3.53
C ALA A 321 0.69 1.45 4.36
N ASP A 322 1.75 2.14 4.76
CA ASP A 322 1.66 3.44 5.38
C ASP A 322 1.02 4.46 4.43
N PRO A 323 0.12 5.37 4.90
CA PRO A 323 -0.44 6.41 4.03
C PRO A 323 0.64 7.26 3.35
N GLU A 324 1.78 7.49 4.01
CA GLU A 324 2.92 8.24 3.49
C GLU A 324 3.63 7.52 2.32
N ALA A 325 3.51 6.19 2.25
CA ALA A 325 4.05 5.37 1.17
C ALA A 325 3.15 5.38 -0.09
N SER A 326 2.29 6.39 -0.25
CA SER A 326 1.41 6.57 -1.42
C SER A 326 1.52 8.01 -1.93
N ARG A 327 1.00 8.31 -3.11
CA ARG A 327 0.85 9.71 -3.57
C ARG A 327 -0.41 10.33 -2.98
N VAL A 328 -1.50 9.56 -3.01
CA VAL A 328 -2.79 9.95 -2.44
C VAL A 328 -3.33 8.79 -1.63
N SER A 329 -3.95 9.08 -0.48
CA SER A 329 -4.68 8.12 0.31
C SER A 329 -6.02 8.70 0.73
N MET A 330 -7.08 7.92 0.58
CA MET A 330 -8.44 8.26 0.97
C MET A 330 -8.93 7.26 2.00
N PHE A 331 -9.44 7.75 3.12
CA PHE A 331 -9.97 6.96 4.22
C PHE A 331 -11.42 7.38 4.47
N VAL A 332 -12.32 6.39 4.52
CA VAL A 332 -13.73 6.57 4.86
C VAL A 332 -14.01 5.75 6.10
N ASP A 333 -14.08 6.42 7.24
CA ASP A 333 -14.48 5.86 8.52
C ASP A 333 -16.00 5.90 8.62
N TYR A 334 -16.63 4.77 8.29
CA TYR A 334 -18.06 4.62 8.39
C TYR A 334 -18.54 4.60 9.85
N ASP A 335 -17.74 4.12 10.79
CA ASP A 335 -18.19 4.00 12.17
C ASP A 335 -18.37 5.38 12.82
N HIS A 336 -17.58 6.37 12.41
CA HIS A 336 -17.62 7.74 12.94
C HIS A 336 -18.06 8.82 11.93
N GLY A 337 -18.34 8.44 10.68
CA GLY A 337 -18.85 9.36 9.66
C GLY A 337 -17.82 10.40 9.23
N LEU A 338 -16.58 9.99 8.96
CA LEU A 338 -15.49 10.87 8.53
C LEU A 338 -14.85 10.36 7.24
N ILE A 339 -14.69 11.25 6.25
CA ILE A 339 -13.80 11.02 5.11
C ILE A 339 -12.56 11.91 5.25
N VAL A 340 -11.39 11.33 5.01
CA VAL A 340 -10.10 12.03 5.00
C VAL A 340 -9.38 11.69 3.70
N VAL A 341 -8.89 12.70 2.99
CA VAL A 341 -8.01 12.53 1.83
C VAL A 341 -6.70 13.23 2.12
N ARG A 342 -5.61 12.47 2.02
CA ARG A 342 -4.22 12.89 2.23
C ARG A 342 -3.49 12.84 0.89
N GLN A 343 -2.90 13.95 0.48
CA GLN A 343 -1.96 14.02 -0.64
C GLN A 343 -0.55 14.24 -0.08
N ASN A 344 0.35 13.30 -0.33
CA ASN A 344 1.74 13.43 0.09
C ASN A 344 2.53 14.31 -0.89
N PRO A 345 3.66 14.91 -0.45
CA PRO A 345 4.50 15.73 -1.31
C PRO A 345 5.05 14.98 -2.52
N THR A 346 5.18 15.67 -3.65
CA THR A 346 6.05 15.25 -4.74
C THR A 346 7.49 15.58 -4.35
N GLY A 347 8.38 14.58 -4.34
CA GLY A 347 9.82 14.76 -4.15
C GLY A 347 10.58 14.74 -5.48
N ASN A 348 11.43 15.72 -5.73
CA ASN A 348 12.35 15.76 -6.87
C ASN A 348 13.64 14.99 -6.55
N VAL A 349 14.06 14.10 -7.44
CA VAL A 349 15.26 13.25 -7.25
C VAL A 349 16.54 14.08 -7.19
N ASP A 350 16.59 15.18 -7.94
CA ASP A 350 17.75 16.08 -8.01
C ASP A 350 17.78 17.13 -6.88
N GLY A 351 16.78 17.12 -5.99
CA GLY A 351 16.64 18.09 -4.90
C GLY A 351 16.32 19.51 -5.39
N SER A 352 16.02 19.71 -6.68
CA SER A 352 15.69 21.02 -7.23
C SER A 352 14.37 21.55 -6.65
N ARG A 353 14.17 22.86 -6.73
CA ARG A 353 12.94 23.55 -6.24
C ARG A 353 12.62 23.32 -4.77
N GLY A 354 13.64 23.14 -3.93
CA GLY A 354 13.45 22.89 -2.49
C GLY A 354 13.25 21.41 -2.15
N GLY A 355 13.40 20.50 -3.12
CA GLY A 355 13.41 19.05 -2.90
C GLY A 355 12.03 18.42 -2.92
N ALA A 356 11.02 19.03 -2.30
CA ALA A 356 9.64 18.56 -2.38
C ALA A 356 8.61 19.69 -2.33
N ALA A 357 7.40 19.39 -2.81
CA ALA A 357 6.25 20.28 -2.71
C ALA A 357 4.96 19.46 -2.68
N ALA A 358 3.94 19.95 -1.96
CA ALA A 358 2.61 19.36 -1.93
C ALA A 358 1.58 20.40 -2.39
N ASP A 359 0.51 19.95 -3.02
CA ASP A 359 -0.63 20.78 -3.41
C ASP A 359 -1.91 20.24 -2.76
N VAL A 360 -2.91 21.10 -2.59
CA VAL A 360 -4.15 20.72 -1.91
C VAL A 360 -5.04 19.95 -2.89
N PRO A 361 -5.45 18.71 -2.59
CA PRO A 361 -6.34 17.97 -3.47
C PRO A 361 -7.74 18.59 -3.44
N SER A 362 -8.39 18.66 -4.61
CA SER A 362 -9.80 19.01 -4.70
C SER A 362 -10.64 17.75 -4.54
N VAL A 363 -11.47 17.69 -3.49
CA VAL A 363 -12.31 16.52 -3.22
C VAL A 363 -13.74 16.98 -2.94
N HIS A 364 -14.69 16.40 -3.65
CA HIS A 364 -16.11 16.69 -3.55
C HIS A 364 -16.88 15.41 -3.22
N VAL A 365 -17.84 15.50 -2.29
CA VAL A 365 -18.57 14.33 -1.81
C VAL A 365 -20.06 14.59 -1.75
N ALA A 366 -20.85 13.58 -2.15
CA ALA A 366 -22.29 13.49 -1.95
C ALA A 366 -22.66 12.20 -1.22
N GLU A 367 -23.58 12.30 -0.25
CA GLU A 367 -24.12 11.18 0.53
C GLU A 367 -25.59 10.93 0.15
N ALA A 368 -25.92 9.70 -0.25
CA ALA A 368 -27.30 9.27 -0.45
C ALA A 368 -27.96 8.80 0.86
N PRO A 369 -29.31 8.79 0.96
CA PRO A 369 -30.02 8.34 2.16
C PRO A 369 -29.77 6.88 2.56
N ASP A 370 -29.31 6.05 1.61
CA ASP A 370 -28.93 4.65 1.84
C ASP A 370 -27.47 4.50 2.32
N GLY A 371 -26.78 5.63 2.52
CA GLY A 371 -25.41 5.67 3.00
C GLY A 371 -24.34 5.53 1.92
N ARG A 372 -24.73 5.46 0.63
CA ARG A 372 -23.75 5.51 -0.47
C ARG A 372 -23.04 6.86 -0.47
N LEU A 373 -21.73 6.82 -0.72
CA LEU A 373 -20.91 8.01 -0.89
C LEU A 373 -20.36 8.04 -2.30
N THR A 374 -20.56 9.12 -3.04
CA THR A 374 -19.82 9.38 -4.28
C THR A 374 -18.80 10.46 -4.03
N ILE A 375 -17.56 10.15 -4.41
CA ILE A 375 -16.37 10.92 -4.11
C ILE A 375 -15.71 11.23 -5.45
N ASP A 376 -15.69 12.51 -5.79
CA ASP A 376 -14.89 13.05 -6.86
C ASP A 376 -13.59 13.59 -6.25
N TYR A 377 -12.45 13.11 -6.70
CA TYR A 377 -11.15 13.54 -6.19
C TYR A 377 -10.23 13.92 -7.34
N ASN A 378 -9.43 14.95 -7.11
CA ASN A 378 -8.42 15.43 -8.04
C ASN A 378 -7.20 15.91 -7.27
N ALA A 379 -6.08 15.19 -7.41
CA ALA A 379 -4.81 15.47 -6.76
C ALA A 379 -3.76 15.87 -7.81
N HIS A 380 -3.05 16.95 -7.54
CA HIS A 380 -2.14 17.59 -8.50
C HIS A 380 -0.68 17.33 -8.16
N ASP A 381 0.16 16.98 -9.14
CA ASP A 381 1.60 17.05 -8.92
C ASP A 381 1.98 18.54 -8.74
N ALA A 382 2.52 18.89 -7.57
CA ALA A 382 2.92 20.26 -7.24
C ALA A 382 4.01 20.81 -8.19
N TYR A 383 4.68 19.95 -8.96
CA TYR A 383 5.64 20.32 -9.99
C TYR A 383 5.11 20.20 -11.43
N GLU A 384 3.84 19.85 -11.61
CA GLU A 384 3.20 19.79 -12.92
C GLU A 384 3.18 21.16 -13.61
N ASN A 385 3.27 21.12 -14.93
CA ASN A 385 3.12 22.30 -15.77
C ASN A 385 1.65 22.74 -15.78
N VAL A 386 1.39 24.04 -15.70
CA VAL A 386 0.02 24.60 -15.69
C VAL A 386 -0.82 24.12 -16.88
N ALA A 387 -0.21 23.97 -18.07
CA ALA A 387 -0.90 23.43 -19.24
C ALA A 387 -1.23 21.94 -19.09
N GLY A 388 -0.37 21.16 -18.42
CA GLY A 388 -0.62 19.75 -18.08
C GLY A 388 -1.77 19.61 -17.08
N THR A 389 -1.77 20.40 -16.01
CA THR A 389 -2.87 20.45 -15.05
C THR A 389 -4.19 20.82 -15.73
N ALA A 390 -4.19 21.84 -16.58
CA ALA A 390 -5.38 22.24 -17.35
C ALA A 390 -5.84 21.18 -18.37
N ALA A 391 -4.93 20.30 -18.83
CA ALA A 391 -5.24 19.17 -19.70
C ALA A 391 -5.67 17.90 -18.93
N GLY A 392 -5.85 17.99 -17.60
CA GLY A 392 -6.28 16.86 -16.78
C GLY A 392 -5.17 15.84 -16.49
N MET A 393 -3.89 16.23 -16.63
CA MET A 393 -2.75 15.38 -16.22
C MET A 393 -2.61 15.41 -14.69
N THR A 394 -3.56 14.79 -14.00
CA THR A 394 -3.65 14.78 -12.54
C THR A 394 -4.08 13.40 -12.06
N VAL A 395 -3.91 13.08 -10.79
CA VAL A 395 -4.41 11.83 -10.21
C VAL A 395 -5.85 12.08 -9.77
N ASN A 396 -6.80 11.67 -10.61
CA ASN A 396 -8.21 11.96 -10.37
C ASN A 396 -9.13 10.76 -10.64
N GLY A 397 -10.35 10.84 -10.13
CA GLY A 397 -11.38 9.82 -10.32
C GLY A 397 -12.71 10.19 -9.67
N HIS A 398 -13.73 9.42 -10.05
CA HIS A 398 -15.10 9.54 -9.57
C HIS A 398 -15.58 8.16 -9.12
N VAL A 399 -15.57 7.93 -7.81
CA VAL A 399 -15.83 6.61 -7.21
C VAL A 399 -17.00 6.65 -6.24
N THR A 400 -17.79 5.58 -6.24
CA THR A 400 -18.91 5.37 -5.34
C THR A 400 -18.63 4.19 -4.42
N LEU A 401 -18.71 4.45 -3.12
CA LEU A 401 -18.70 3.42 -2.09
C LEU A 401 -20.14 3.09 -1.71
N SER A 402 -20.49 1.81 -1.81
CA SER A 402 -21.84 1.30 -1.61
C SER A 402 -21.92 0.35 -0.42
N PRO A 403 -22.45 0.81 0.71
CA PRO A 403 -22.57 -0.03 1.90
C PRO A 403 -23.58 -1.17 1.69
N GLN A 404 -23.19 -2.39 2.02
CA GLN A 404 -23.98 -3.61 1.86
C GLN A 404 -24.59 -4.10 3.18
N PRO A 405 -25.60 -4.98 3.17
CA PRO A 405 -26.01 -5.71 4.36
C PRO A 405 -24.83 -6.46 5.00
N GLY A 406 -24.78 -6.55 6.34
CA GLY A 406 -23.71 -7.27 7.05
C GLY A 406 -22.38 -6.52 7.15
N GLY A 407 -22.37 -5.22 6.88
CA GLY A 407 -21.24 -4.34 7.13
C GLY A 407 -20.19 -4.30 6.02
N ALA A 408 -20.30 -5.11 4.96
CA ALA A 408 -19.43 -5.01 3.80
C ALA A 408 -19.66 -3.70 3.03
N VAL A 409 -18.67 -3.25 2.26
CA VAL A 409 -18.77 -2.10 1.36
C VAL A 409 -18.28 -2.53 -0.01
N SER A 410 -19.00 -2.15 -1.06
CA SER A 410 -18.57 -2.35 -2.45
C SER A 410 -18.08 -1.03 -3.03
N LEU A 411 -17.19 -1.07 -4.03
CA LEU A 411 -16.68 0.09 -4.75
C LEU A 411 -17.06 -0.03 -6.23
N GLY A 412 -17.42 1.08 -6.87
CA GLY A 412 -17.60 1.17 -8.32
C GLY A 412 -17.34 2.59 -8.81
N GLY A 413 -16.81 2.78 -10.00
CA GLY A 413 -16.60 4.11 -10.59
C GLY A 413 -15.47 4.15 -11.60
N SER A 414 -14.92 5.34 -11.83
CA SER A 414 -13.78 5.54 -12.73
C SER A 414 -12.61 6.21 -12.03
N THR A 415 -11.41 5.89 -12.51
CA THR A 415 -10.17 6.50 -12.07
C THR A 415 -9.24 6.68 -13.26
N THR A 416 -8.31 7.61 -13.14
CA THR A 416 -7.14 7.68 -14.02
C THR A 416 -6.42 6.33 -14.10
N ILE A 417 -5.89 5.99 -15.28
CA ILE A 417 -5.23 4.69 -15.50
C ILE A 417 -3.79 4.64 -14.92
N TYR A 418 -3.39 5.72 -14.26
CA TYR A 418 -2.12 5.88 -13.55
C TYR A 418 -2.34 6.87 -12.39
N PRO A 419 -1.79 6.63 -11.19
CA PRO A 419 -0.90 5.54 -10.79
C PRO A 419 -1.68 4.25 -10.44
N SER A 420 -1.08 3.31 -9.70
CA SER A 420 -1.82 2.12 -9.24
C SER A 420 -2.81 2.52 -8.14
N MET A 421 -3.97 1.87 -8.07
CA MET A 421 -4.97 2.06 -7.02
C MET A 421 -5.27 0.73 -6.31
N GLU A 422 -5.28 0.75 -4.99
CA GLU A 422 -5.69 -0.36 -4.13
C GLU A 422 -6.77 0.10 -3.15
N THR A 423 -7.77 -0.75 -2.88
CA THR A 423 -8.83 -0.45 -1.91
C THR A 423 -9.08 -1.64 -1.01
N TYR A 424 -9.09 -1.39 0.30
CA TYR A 424 -9.33 -2.38 1.33
C TYR A 424 -10.37 -1.88 2.34
N GLN A 425 -11.13 -2.81 2.92
CA GLN A 425 -12.02 -2.56 4.05
C GLN A 425 -11.47 -3.23 5.31
N TYR A 426 -11.47 -2.48 6.42
CA TYR A 426 -11.02 -2.91 7.75
C TYR A 426 -12.22 -2.95 8.68
N ARG A 427 -12.50 -4.11 9.26
CA ARG A 427 -13.58 -4.29 10.23
C ARG A 427 -13.02 -4.94 11.48
N ASP A 428 -13.56 -4.56 12.62
CA ASP A 428 -13.10 -5.07 13.91
C ASP A 428 -13.15 -6.60 13.98
N GLY A 429 -12.03 -7.20 14.40
CA GLY A 429 -11.88 -8.64 14.54
C GLY A 429 -11.85 -9.42 13.21
N GLN A 430 -11.78 -8.75 12.06
CA GLN A 430 -11.71 -9.39 10.74
C GLN A 430 -10.39 -9.01 10.03
N PRO A 431 -9.82 -9.91 9.22
CA PRO A 431 -8.73 -9.53 8.33
C PRO A 431 -9.21 -8.49 7.31
N PRO A 432 -8.33 -7.58 6.83
CA PRO A 432 -8.68 -6.63 5.79
C PRO A 432 -9.24 -7.32 4.54
N ALA A 433 -10.36 -6.84 4.02
CA ALA A 433 -10.96 -7.35 2.80
C ALA A 433 -10.55 -6.48 1.62
N GLN A 434 -9.96 -7.07 0.58
CA GLN A 434 -9.65 -6.34 -0.65
C GLN A 434 -10.94 -6.09 -1.44
N LEU A 435 -11.26 -4.81 -1.68
CA LEU A 435 -12.40 -4.40 -2.50
C LEU A 435 -12.00 -4.24 -3.97
N GLN A 436 -10.81 -3.70 -4.22
CA GLN A 436 -10.29 -3.43 -5.55
C GLN A 436 -8.76 -3.48 -5.54
N TRP A 437 -8.18 -4.04 -6.61
CA TRP A 437 -6.78 -3.82 -6.98
C TRP A 437 -6.73 -3.44 -8.44
N ASN A 438 -6.05 -2.34 -8.73
CA ASN A 438 -5.93 -1.78 -10.05
C ASN A 438 -4.47 -1.36 -10.31
N PRO A 439 -3.72 -2.13 -11.10
CA PRO A 439 -2.34 -1.79 -11.42
C PRO A 439 -2.27 -0.55 -12.33
N ALA A 440 -1.22 0.24 -12.18
CA ALA A 440 -0.89 1.28 -13.16
C ALA A 440 -0.77 0.65 -14.56
N ASN A 441 -1.35 1.29 -15.57
CA ASN A 441 -1.29 0.80 -16.96
C ASN A 441 0.15 0.78 -17.54
N SER A 442 1.09 1.46 -16.88
CA SER A 442 2.49 1.48 -17.23
C SER A 442 3.34 1.36 -15.96
N GLY A 443 4.25 0.38 -15.94
CA GLY A 443 5.32 0.26 -14.93
C GLY A 443 6.59 1.01 -15.31
N SER A 444 6.55 1.89 -16.32
CA SER A 444 7.69 2.68 -16.79
C SER A 444 7.78 4.02 -16.08
N GLU A 445 8.98 4.60 -16.05
CA GLU A 445 9.23 5.98 -15.61
C GLU A 445 8.39 7.01 -16.40
N TRP A 446 7.99 6.68 -17.64
CA TRP A 446 7.13 7.49 -18.50
C TRP A 446 5.63 7.26 -18.27
N GLY A 447 5.26 6.50 -17.24
CA GLY A 447 3.87 6.21 -16.90
C GLY A 447 2.99 7.45 -16.80
N PRO A 448 3.37 8.50 -16.05
CA PRO A 448 2.57 9.71 -15.90
C PRO A 448 2.19 10.37 -17.24
N SER A 449 3.17 10.65 -18.09
CA SER A 449 2.98 11.41 -19.34
C SER A 449 2.16 10.68 -20.41
N THR A 450 2.08 9.35 -20.32
CA THR A 450 1.34 8.52 -21.28
C THR A 450 -0.07 8.15 -20.81
N SER A 451 -0.37 8.35 -19.52
CA SER A 451 -1.50 7.70 -18.86
C SER A 451 -2.41 8.62 -18.05
N LEU A 452 -1.92 9.73 -17.49
CA LEU A 452 -2.71 10.55 -16.55
C LEU A 452 -3.99 11.14 -17.15
N ALA A 453 -4.00 11.49 -18.44
CA ALA A 453 -5.20 12.02 -19.11
C ALA A 453 -6.25 10.97 -19.48
N ARG A 454 -6.08 9.71 -19.08
CA ARG A 454 -6.96 8.59 -19.48
C ARG A 454 -7.57 7.96 -18.24
N HIS A 455 -8.80 7.48 -18.38
CA HIS A 455 -9.56 6.84 -17.32
C HIS A 455 -10.01 5.43 -17.71
N HIS A 456 -10.28 4.60 -16.71
CA HIS A 456 -10.97 3.34 -16.87
C HIS A 456 -11.93 3.11 -15.71
N TRP A 457 -12.77 2.08 -15.84
CA TRP A 457 -13.69 1.65 -14.80
C TRP A 457 -13.00 0.76 -13.76
N VAL A 458 -13.29 0.98 -12.48
CA VAL A 458 -12.85 0.14 -11.35
C VAL A 458 -14.04 -0.33 -10.53
N GLY A 459 -13.92 -1.53 -9.94
CA GLY A 459 -14.96 -2.11 -9.10
C GLY A 459 -16.24 -2.51 -9.87
N ASP A 460 -17.36 -2.53 -9.17
CA ASP A 460 -18.65 -3.01 -9.66
C ASP A 460 -19.37 -1.95 -10.50
N ALA A 461 -19.53 -2.23 -11.79
CA ALA A 461 -20.19 -1.37 -12.77
C ALA A 461 -21.69 -1.18 -12.55
N THR A 462 -22.30 -1.96 -11.67
CA THR A 462 -23.73 -1.88 -11.36
C THR A 462 -24.05 -0.89 -10.24
N ILE A 463 -23.03 -0.37 -9.54
CA ILE A 463 -23.22 0.60 -8.46
C ILE A 463 -23.56 1.97 -9.08
N PRO A 464 -24.76 2.53 -8.79
CA PRO A 464 -25.11 3.85 -9.30
C PRO A 464 -24.37 4.93 -8.52
N THR A 465 -23.93 5.97 -9.23
CA THR A 465 -23.41 7.19 -8.60
C THR A 465 -24.51 7.92 -7.83
N VAL A 466 -24.11 8.58 -6.75
CA VAL A 466 -24.95 9.51 -5.99
C VAL A 466 -24.90 10.85 -6.70
N ARG A 467 -26.05 11.41 -7.03
CA ARG A 467 -26.14 12.73 -7.67
C ARG A 467 -26.37 13.80 -6.61
N PRO A 468 -25.99 15.06 -6.86
CA PRO A 468 -26.38 16.16 -5.99
C PRO A 468 -27.90 16.22 -5.81
N ASP A 469 -28.37 16.65 -4.64
CA ASP A 469 -29.79 16.85 -4.37
C ASP A 469 -30.33 18.08 -5.12
N MET A 470 -30.64 17.88 -6.40
CA MET A 470 -31.18 18.90 -7.30
C MET A 470 -32.28 18.30 -8.18
N PRO A 471 -33.19 19.08 -8.80
CA PRO A 471 -34.17 18.54 -9.73
C PRO A 471 -33.55 17.77 -10.91
N GLY A 472 -34.19 16.68 -11.36
CA GLY A 472 -33.68 15.86 -12.48
C GLY A 472 -33.45 16.64 -13.77
N TRP A 473 -34.40 17.50 -14.13
CA TRP A 473 -34.28 18.36 -15.31
C TRP A 473 -33.10 19.34 -15.21
N GLN A 474 -32.75 19.80 -14.00
CA GLN A 474 -31.65 20.73 -13.79
C GLN A 474 -30.31 20.00 -13.94
N TRP A 475 -30.20 18.80 -13.36
CA TRP A 475 -29.03 17.92 -13.56
C TRP A 475 -28.80 17.62 -15.04
N GLU A 476 -29.86 17.25 -15.77
CA GLU A 476 -29.77 16.97 -17.21
C GLU A 476 -29.36 18.21 -18.00
N LEU A 477 -29.92 19.37 -17.69
CA LEU A 477 -29.59 20.62 -18.37
C LEU A 477 -28.13 21.04 -18.16
N GLU A 478 -27.66 21.01 -16.91
CA GLU A 478 -26.29 21.42 -16.58
C GLU A 478 -25.25 20.44 -17.15
N ASN A 479 -25.54 19.12 -17.15
CA ASN A 479 -24.65 18.15 -17.81
C ASN A 479 -24.61 18.29 -19.34
N LEU A 480 -25.65 18.86 -19.96
CA LEU A 480 -25.65 19.14 -21.39
C LEU A 480 -24.89 20.42 -21.74
N ASN A 481 -24.53 21.25 -20.76
CA ASN A 481 -23.85 22.51 -20.96
C ASN A 481 -22.32 22.37 -20.77
N PRO A 482 -21.52 22.28 -21.83
CA PRO A 482 -20.07 22.11 -21.70
C PRO A 482 -19.35 23.36 -21.18
N PHE A 483 -20.05 24.48 -20.97
CA PHE A 483 -19.46 25.77 -20.59
C PHE A 483 -19.60 26.10 -19.09
N GLU A 484 -20.45 25.41 -18.34
CA GLU A 484 -20.76 25.73 -16.93
C GLU A 484 -20.01 24.88 -15.91
N GLY A 485 -19.05 24.06 -16.36
CA GLY A 485 -18.26 23.18 -15.48
C GLY A 485 -19.01 21.91 -15.10
N ASP A 486 -18.43 21.13 -14.18
CA ASP A 486 -19.05 19.89 -13.72
C ASP A 486 -20.17 20.20 -12.69
N PRO A 487 -21.44 19.82 -12.95
CA PRO A 487 -22.53 20.06 -12.01
C PRO A 487 -22.36 19.28 -10.70
N PHE A 488 -21.65 18.14 -10.70
CA PHE A 488 -21.34 17.45 -9.46
C PHE A 488 -20.49 18.34 -8.55
N LEU A 489 -19.41 18.91 -9.08
CA LEU A 489 -18.51 19.78 -8.31
C LEU A 489 -19.23 21.05 -7.82
N SER A 490 -20.12 21.59 -8.64
CA SER A 490 -20.84 22.85 -8.35
C SER A 490 -21.90 22.72 -7.25
N HIS A 491 -22.44 21.52 -7.04
CA HIS A 491 -23.58 21.27 -6.14
C HIS A 491 -23.28 20.31 -4.99
N THR A 492 -22.01 20.01 -4.74
CA THR A 492 -21.57 19.14 -3.63
C THR A 492 -20.59 19.84 -2.71
N THR A 493 -20.40 19.26 -1.52
CA THR A 493 -19.46 19.81 -0.53
C THR A 493 -18.03 19.51 -0.95
N GLN A 494 -17.24 20.56 -1.14
CA GLN A 494 -15.78 20.46 -1.20
C GLN A 494 -15.23 20.21 0.21
N LEU A 495 -14.36 19.20 0.35
CA LEU A 495 -13.66 18.92 1.58
C LEU A 495 -12.66 20.04 1.91
N ALA A 496 -12.36 20.23 3.19
CA ALA A 496 -11.47 21.30 3.65
C ALA A 496 -10.45 20.80 4.67
N ASP A 497 -9.42 21.59 4.94
CA ASP A 497 -8.41 21.30 5.96
C ASP A 497 -9.08 21.08 7.33
N PRO A 498 -8.93 19.88 7.94
CA PRO A 498 -9.56 19.55 9.22
C PRO A 498 -8.99 20.34 10.41
N PHE A 499 -7.88 21.05 10.25
CA PHE A 499 -7.19 21.78 11.31
C PHE A 499 -7.37 23.30 11.24
N SER A 500 -7.80 23.85 10.11
CA SER A 500 -7.94 25.32 9.91
C SER A 500 -9.36 25.86 10.17
N GLY A 501 -10.31 25.01 10.58
CA GLY A 501 -11.71 25.38 10.76
C GLY A 501 -12.59 24.20 11.19
N GLY A 502 -13.91 24.34 11.00
CA GLY A 502 -14.84 23.22 11.18
C GLY A 502 -14.79 22.28 9.98
N ILE A 503 -14.80 20.97 10.21
CA ILE A 503 -14.88 19.96 9.14
C ILE A 503 -16.27 20.08 8.48
N PRO A 504 -16.35 20.30 7.16
CA PRO A 504 -17.61 20.53 6.49
C PRO A 504 -18.49 19.27 6.47
N ALA A 505 -19.81 19.46 6.53
CA ALA A 505 -20.76 18.37 6.35
C ALA A 505 -20.94 18.06 4.85
N VAL A 506 -20.83 16.78 4.51
CA VAL A 506 -21.05 16.25 3.16
C VAL A 506 -22.49 16.54 2.73
N ALA A 507 -22.64 16.97 1.47
CA ALA A 507 -23.95 17.33 0.92
C ALA A 507 -24.82 16.08 0.75
N ALA A 508 -26.12 16.24 1.00
CA ALA A 508 -27.09 15.21 0.65
C ALA A 508 -27.18 15.06 -0.87
N GLY A 509 -27.38 13.83 -1.31
CA GLY A 509 -27.56 13.44 -2.71
C GLY A 509 -28.66 12.39 -2.86
N ARG A 510 -28.83 11.90 -4.08
CA ARG A 510 -29.88 10.92 -4.45
C ARG A 510 -29.39 9.81 -5.36
#